data_AF-A0A963WD12-F1
#
_entry.id   AF-A0A963WD12-F1
#
_cell.length_a   1.000
_cell.length_b   1.000
_cell.length_c   1.000
_cell.angle_alpha   90.00
_cell.angle_beta   90.00
_cell.angle_gamma   90.00
#
_symmetry.space_group_name_H-M   'P 1'
#
loop_
_entity.id
_entity.type
_entity.pdbx_description
1 polymer ?
#
loop_
_entity_poly.entity_id
_entity_poly.type
_entity_poly.pdbx_seq_one_letter_code
_entity_poly.pdbx_strand_id
1 'polypeptide(L)' 'RLGDAYRVELEFIVQQAQDVLQVPASALFRAGDGWAAYRIDHGRARRTEVQVGLRSATAAQVTGGL' A
#
# COMPACT_ATOMS: atom_id res chain seq x y z
N ARG A 1 -30.36 -8.14 24.20
CA ARG A 1 -29.95 -9.55 24.06
C ARG A 1 -30.02 -9.90 22.58
N LEU A 2 -28.94 -10.43 22.01
CA LEU A 2 -28.99 -11.04 20.67
C LEU A 2 -29.79 -12.35 20.80
N GLY A 3 -30.74 -12.58 19.90
CA GLY A 3 -31.65 -13.73 19.92
C GLY A 3 -31.20 -14.86 19.00
N ASP A 4 -32.04 -15.89 18.86
CA ASP A 4 -31.78 -16.98 17.91
C ASP A 4 -31.66 -16.46 16.47
N ALA A 5 -30.77 -17.08 15.70
CA ALA A 5 -30.40 -16.72 14.32
C ALA A 5 -29.77 -15.32 14.14
N TYR A 6 -29.24 -14.69 15.19
CA TYR A 6 -28.52 -13.43 15.03
C TYR A 6 -27.15 -13.66 14.35
N ARG A 7 -26.95 -13.04 13.17
CA ARG A 7 -25.67 -13.02 12.45
C ARG A 7 -24.88 -11.77 12.82
N VAL A 8 -23.59 -11.97 13.08
CA VAL A 8 -22.63 -10.87 13.27
C VAL A 8 -21.56 -10.99 12.20
N GLU A 9 -21.21 -9.86 11.60
CA GLU A 9 -20.02 -9.71 10.79
C GLU A 9 -19.00 -8.89 11.59
N LEU A 10 -17.79 -9.39 11.69
CA LEU A 10 -16.70 -8.76 12.43
C LEU A 10 -15.58 -8.41 11.46
N GLU A 11 -15.03 -7.22 11.63
CA GLU A 11 -13.82 -6.78 10.93
C GLU A 11 -12.69 -6.63 11.94
N PHE A 12 -11.50 -7.08 11.56
CA PHE A 12 -10.29 -6.98 12.37
C PHE A 12 -9.28 -6.09 11.65
N ILE A 13 -8.75 -5.10 12.37
CA ILE A 13 -7.57 -4.37 11.93
C ILE A 13 -6.35 -5.25 12.23
N VAL A 14 -5.83 -5.93 11.20
CA VAL A 14 -4.68 -6.82 11.35
C VAL A 14 -3.38 -6.02 11.51
N GLN A 15 -3.25 -4.92 10.77
CA GLN A 15 -2.11 -4.00 10.82
C GLN A 15 -2.56 -2.58 10.52
N GLN A 16 -1.95 -1.61 11.19
CA GLN A 16 -2.17 -0.19 10.97
C GLN A 16 -0.87 0.56 11.26
N ALA A 17 -0.61 1.62 10.49
CA ALA A 17 0.48 2.54 10.73
C ALA A 17 -0.01 3.98 10.49
N GLN A 18 0.50 4.92 11.28
CA GLN A 18 0.25 6.35 11.15
C GLN A 18 1.49 7.03 10.55
N ASP A 19 1.30 8.23 9.99
CA ASP A 19 2.39 9.06 9.46
C ASP A 19 3.31 8.35 8.44
N VAL A 20 2.71 7.55 7.55
CA VAL A 20 3.43 6.80 6.51
C VAL A 20 3.36 7.50 5.15
N LEU A 21 4.42 7.34 4.34
CA LEU A 21 4.37 7.71 2.93
C LEU A 21 3.50 6.68 2.18
N GLN A 22 2.30 7.10 1.79
CA GLN A 22 1.33 6.26 1.09
C GLN A 22 1.24 6.62 -0.39
N VAL A 23 1.26 5.61 -1.25
CA VAL A 23 1.04 5.76 -2.70
C VAL A 23 -0.13 4.87 -3.15
N PRO A 24 -0.83 5.22 -4.25
CA PRO A 24 -1.79 4.32 -4.87
C PRO A 24 -1.13 3.01 -5.26
N ALA A 25 -1.78 1.87 -5.01
CA ALA A 25 -1.22 0.56 -5.36
C ALA A 25 -0.97 0.41 -6.87
N SER A 26 -1.74 1.12 -7.71
CA SER A 26 -1.59 1.15 -9.17
C SER A 26 -0.36 1.92 -9.66
N ALA A 27 0.27 2.74 -8.81
CA ALA A 27 1.50 3.45 -9.16
C ALA A 27 2.75 2.55 -9.05
N LEU A 28 2.63 1.42 -8.33
CA LEU A 28 3.70 0.45 -8.17
C LEU A 28 3.61 -0.67 -9.21
N PHE A 29 4.76 -1.07 -9.71
CA PHE A 29 4.89 -2.23 -10.60
C PHE A 29 6.09 -3.09 -10.20
N ARG A 30 6.05 -4.37 -10.58
CA ARG A 30 7.16 -5.30 -10.32
C ARG A 30 8.37 -4.95 -11.20
N ALA A 31 9.54 -4.96 -10.58
CA ALA A 31 10.83 -4.78 -11.25
C ALA A 31 11.81 -5.83 -10.72
N GLY A 32 11.98 -6.92 -11.47
CA GLY A 32 12.66 -8.11 -10.95
C GLY A 32 11.95 -8.65 -9.70
N ASP A 33 12.72 -8.91 -8.65
CA ASP A 33 12.20 -9.36 -7.35
C ASP A 33 11.62 -8.22 -6.50
N GLY A 34 11.83 -6.98 -6.92
CA GLY A 34 11.46 -5.77 -6.19
C GLY A 34 10.22 -5.03 -6.72
N TRP A 35 10.05 -3.82 -6.21
CA TRP A 35 9.01 -2.88 -6.63
C TRP A 35 9.65 -1.60 -7.15
N ALA A 36 8.98 -0.98 -8.12
CA ALA A 36 9.35 0.33 -8.63
C ALA A 36 8.12 1.20 -8.84
N ALA A 37 8.35 2.51 -8.85
CA ALA A 37 7.41 3.53 -9.30
C ALA A 37 8.09 4.41 -10.35
N TYR A 38 7.30 5.21 -11.07
CA TYR A 38 7.86 6.34 -11.83
C TYR A 38 7.71 7.62 -11.01
N ARG A 39 8.84 8.26 -10.67
CA ARG A 39 8.87 9.60 -10.07
C ARG A 39 9.18 10.63 -11.16
N ILE A 40 8.58 11.81 -11.05
CA ILE A 40 8.99 12.94 -11.88
C ILE A 40 10.28 13.52 -11.31
N ASP A 41 11.32 13.51 -12.13
CA ASP A 41 12.62 14.09 -11.84
C ASP A 41 13.03 14.98 -13.02
N HIS A 42 13.21 16.28 -12.75
CA HIS A 42 13.48 17.29 -13.77
C HIS A 42 12.49 17.25 -14.96
N GLY A 43 11.19 17.11 -14.66
CA GLY A 43 10.13 17.09 -15.67
C GLY A 43 10.05 15.80 -16.50
N ARG A 44 10.81 14.76 -16.15
CA ARG A 44 10.76 13.45 -16.84
C ARG A 44 10.47 12.34 -15.86
N ALA A 45 9.68 11.37 -16.29
CA ALA A 45 9.45 10.14 -15.53
C ALA A 45 10.76 9.32 -15.46
N ARG A 46 11.20 9.00 -14.24
CA ARG A 46 12.32 8.12 -13.95
C ARG A 46 11.82 6.90 -13.20
N ARG A 47 12.24 5.70 -13.65
CA ARG A 47 11.99 4.47 -12.88
C ARG A 47 12.81 4.54 -11.59
N THR A 48 12.14 4.38 -10.46
CA THR A 48 12.73 4.45 -9.13
C THR A 48 12.34 3.20 -8.36
N GLU A 49 13.33 2.42 -7.95
CA GLU A 49 13.12 1.27 -7.06
C GLU A 49 12.66 1.77 -5.69
N VAL A 50 11.70 1.07 -5.10
CA VAL A 50 11.10 1.45 -3.82
C VAL A 50 11.03 0.25 -2.88
N GLN A 51 11.22 0.52 -1.59
CA GLN A 51 10.90 -0.44 -0.55
C GLN A 51 9.43 -0.29 -0.16
N VAL A 52 8.69 -1.39 -0.13
CA VAL A 52 7.26 -1.41 0.14
C VAL A 52 7.01 -2.07 1.49
N GLY A 53 6.25 -1.39 2.34
CA GLY A 53 5.78 -1.88 3.65
C GLY A 53 4.36 -2.46 3.55
N LEU A 54 3.46 -1.98 4.41
CA LEU A 54 2.05 -2.37 4.39
C LEU A 54 1.41 -2.14 3.01
N ARG A 55 0.56 -3.06 2.58
CA ARG A 55 -0.15 -2.96 1.30
C ARG A 55 -1.59 -3.43 1.43
N SER A 56 -2.49 -2.72 0.77
CA SER A 56 -3.87 -3.10 0.52
C SER A 56 -4.13 -3.22 -0.98
N ALA A 57 -5.38 -3.47 -1.36
CA ALA A 57 -5.79 -3.48 -2.76
C ALA A 57 -5.62 -2.11 -3.45
N THR A 58 -5.77 -1.02 -2.68
CA THR A 58 -5.84 0.35 -3.23
C THR A 58 -4.62 1.20 -2.92
N ALA A 59 -3.85 0.85 -1.89
CA ALA A 59 -2.70 1.64 -1.46
C ALA A 59 -1.53 0.78 -0.99
N ALA A 60 -0.35 1.39 -0.98
CA ALA A 60 0.86 0.81 -0.43
C ALA A 60 1.65 1.87 0.34
N GLN A 61 2.26 1.44 1.43
CA GLN A 61 3.26 2.20 2.17
C GLN A 61 4.61 2.06 1.44
N VAL A 62 5.28 3.19 1.22
CA VAL A 62 6.68 3.23 0.79
C VAL A 62 7.54 3.50 2.02
N THR A 63 8.51 2.63 2.29
CA THR A 63 9.45 2.75 3.41
C THR A 63 10.82 3.27 2.97
N GLY A 64 11.05 3.42 1.67
CA GLY A 64 12.25 4.04 1.11
C GLY A 64 12.24 4.12 -0.42
N GLY A 65 13.21 4.86 -0.96
CA GLY A 65 13.44 5.02 -2.41
C GLY A 65 12.79 6.26 -3.03
N LEU A 66 11.74 6.81 -2.39
CA LEU A 66 11.06 8.04 -2.83
C LEU A 66 11.56 9.29 -2.10
#